data_AF-A0A7V9MDN3-F1
#
_entry.id   AF-A0A7V9MDN3-F1
#
_cell.length_a   1.000
_cell.length_b   1.000
_cell.length_c   1.000
_cell.angle_alpha   90.00
_cell.angle_beta   90.00
_cell.angle_gamma   90.00
#
_symmetry.space_group_name_H-M   'P 1'
#
loop_
_entity.id
_entity.type
_entity.pdbx_description
1 polymer ?
#
loop_
_entity_poly.entity_id
_entity_poly.type
_entity_poly.pdbx_seq_one_letter_code
_entity_poly.pdbx_strand_id
1 'polypeptide(L)'
;MLEAPEEVMRVHGLSGDNLSEAGWDRFRSELVGRLEAMADGDAVVVEVTLPAAAAAPVQAERSWLSRTFRSKPAQSGQPYIQFAAMEDDWLHLEASSNQCLSPQFQLDHAAVAALDGLGWSAPTVVEPGGFTAPNYAIDQPGADAPELAALAVRTLIEVFGVTEVAALSIKAV
;
A
#
# COMPACT_ATOMS: atom_id res chain seq x y z
N MET A 1 43.45 -19.85 20.80
CA MET A 1 42.34 -18.92 21.05
C MET A 1 41.57 -18.87 19.73
N LEU A 2 40.53 -19.68 19.62
CA LEU A 2 39.69 -19.83 18.43
C LEU A 2 38.30 -19.40 18.86
N GLU A 3 37.80 -18.31 18.27
CA GLU A 3 36.46 -17.80 18.53
C GLU A 3 35.42 -18.78 17.98
N ALA A 4 34.38 -19.04 18.79
CA ALA A 4 33.28 -19.91 18.42
C ALA A 4 32.42 -19.26 17.31
N PRO A 5 31.81 -20.04 16.41
CA PRO A 5 30.94 -19.50 15.37
C PRO A 5 29.64 -18.94 15.98
N GLU A 6 29.23 -17.77 15.47
CA GLU A 6 27.97 -17.11 15.80
C GLU A 6 26.80 -18.07 15.66
N GLU A 7 26.08 -18.24 16.76
CA GLU A 7 24.85 -19.01 16.84
C GLU A 7 23.79 -18.31 15.99
N VAL A 8 23.55 -18.86 14.78
CA VAL A 8 22.42 -18.47 13.94
C VAL A 8 21.15 -18.69 14.75
N MET A 9 20.59 -17.59 15.23
CA MET A 9 19.32 -17.52 15.95
C MET A 9 18.20 -18.05 15.04
N ARG A 10 17.98 -19.37 15.08
CA ARG A 10 16.76 -19.98 14.57
C ARG A 10 15.63 -19.55 15.49
N VAL A 11 14.84 -18.58 15.04
CA VAL A 11 13.60 -18.20 15.70
C VAL A 11 12.61 -19.36 15.50
N HIS A 12 12.68 -20.34 16.39
CA HIS A 12 11.60 -21.31 16.59
C HIS A 12 10.68 -20.79 17.69
N GLY A 13 9.50 -20.32 17.29
CA GLY A 13 8.38 -20.09 18.20
C GLY A 13 7.63 -18.79 17.99
N LEU A 14 6.83 -18.71 16.94
CA LEU A 14 5.52 -18.05 16.98
C LEU A 14 4.53 -18.93 16.21
N SER A 15 3.43 -19.24 16.87
CA SER A 15 2.48 -20.28 16.49
C SER A 15 1.59 -19.82 15.33
N GLY A 16 1.69 -20.48 14.18
CA GLY A 16 0.54 -20.91 13.37
C GLY A 16 -0.20 -19.95 12.43
N ASP A 17 -0.21 -18.64 12.65
CA ASP A 17 -1.08 -17.73 11.86
C ASP A 17 -0.40 -17.14 10.62
N ASN A 18 0.87 -17.46 10.41
CA ASN A 18 1.79 -16.67 9.59
C ASN A 18 1.56 -16.70 8.07
N LEU A 19 0.67 -17.56 7.58
CA LEU A 19 0.23 -17.62 6.18
C LEU A 19 -1.20 -18.15 6.10
N SER A 20 -2.02 -17.96 7.14
CA SER A 20 -3.36 -18.56 7.12
C SER A 20 -4.19 -17.86 6.05
N GLU A 21 -4.69 -18.64 5.09
CA GLU A 21 -5.71 -18.22 4.11
C GLU A 21 -6.86 -17.48 4.83
N ALA A 22 -7.25 -17.99 6.01
CA ALA A 22 -8.23 -17.36 6.89
C ALA A 22 -7.88 -15.93 7.35
N GLY A 23 -6.61 -15.64 7.61
CA GLY A 23 -6.16 -14.29 7.99
C GLY A 23 -6.29 -13.30 6.84
N TRP A 24 -5.86 -13.70 5.65
CA TRP A 24 -6.00 -12.90 4.43
C TRP A 24 -7.45 -12.74 3.99
N ASP A 25 -8.28 -13.77 4.12
CA ASP A 25 -9.71 -13.72 3.85
C ASP A 25 -10.44 -12.76 4.79
N ARG A 26 -10.09 -12.79 6.08
CA ARG A 26 -10.62 -11.86 7.07
C ARG A 26 -10.21 -10.42 6.74
N PHE A 27 -8.92 -10.19 6.45
CA PHE A 27 -8.43 -8.86 6.06
C PHE A 27 -9.15 -8.34 4.81
N ARG A 28 -9.29 -9.18 3.77
CA ARG A 28 -10.02 -8.82 2.55
C ARG A 28 -11.46 -8.45 2.86
N SER A 29 -12.17 -9.28 3.64
CA SER A 29 -13.56 -9.01 4.03
C SER A 29 -13.70 -7.70 4.81
N GLU A 30 -12.74 -7.41 5.69
CA GLU A 30 -12.70 -6.16 6.46
C GLU A 30 -12.41 -4.93 5.57
N LEU A 31 -11.59 -5.10 4.53
CA LEU A 31 -11.34 -4.06 3.54
C LEU A 31 -12.57 -3.81 2.67
N VAL A 32 -13.23 -4.86 2.16
CA VAL A 32 -14.48 -4.74 1.39
C VAL A 32 -15.53 -3.96 2.17
N GLY A 33 -15.80 -4.34 3.41
CA GLY A 33 -16.79 -3.65 4.24
C GLY A 33 -16.43 -2.19 4.53
N ARG A 34 -15.15 -1.80 4.45
CA ARG A 34 -14.76 -0.38 4.52
C ARG A 34 -14.99 0.33 3.21
N LEU A 35 -14.61 -0.27 2.08
CA LEU A 35 -14.78 0.34 0.76
C LEU A 35 -16.26 0.57 0.44
N GLU A 36 -17.12 -0.41 0.74
CA GLU A 36 -18.58 -0.29 0.57
C GLU A 36 -19.22 0.78 1.47
N ALA A 37 -18.56 1.15 2.56
CA ALA A 37 -19.04 2.14 3.52
C ALA A 37 -18.51 3.56 3.24
N MET A 38 -17.61 3.73 2.26
CA MET A 38 -17.05 5.04 1.92
C MET A 38 -18.11 5.92 1.25
N ALA A 39 -18.20 7.17 1.69
CA ALA A 39 -18.97 8.22 1.04
C ALA A 39 -18.03 9.21 0.31
N ASP A 40 -18.57 10.01 -0.60
CA ASP A 40 -17.82 11.01 -1.36
C ASP A 40 -16.88 11.85 -0.46
N GLY A 41 -15.59 11.84 -0.80
CA GLY A 41 -14.54 12.53 -0.06
C GLY A 41 -13.90 11.73 1.08
N ASP A 42 -14.42 10.54 1.41
CA ASP A 42 -13.78 9.61 2.34
C ASP A 42 -12.50 9.05 1.72
N ALA A 43 -11.56 8.68 2.58
CA ALA A 43 -10.36 7.99 2.18
C ALA A 43 -9.92 6.95 3.21
N VAL A 44 -9.39 5.85 2.71
CA VAL A 44 -8.86 4.73 3.48
C VAL A 44 -7.46 4.42 3.01
N VAL A 45 -6.53 4.25 3.95
CA VAL A 45 -5.15 3.86 3.68
C VAL A 45 -4.88 2.50 4.31
N VAL A 46 -4.40 1.57 3.50
CA VAL A 46 -3.75 0.34 3.93
C VAL A 46 -2.26 0.62 4.01
N GLU A 47 -1.74 0.76 5.22
CA GLU A 47 -0.32 0.98 5.46
C GLU A 47 0.36 -0.30 5.92
N VAL A 48 1.51 -0.60 5.31
CA VAL A 48 2.37 -1.70 5.74
C VAL A 48 3.31 -1.18 6.82
N THR A 49 3.25 -1.80 7.99
CA THR A 49 4.19 -1.62 9.10
C THR A 49 5.19 -2.77 9.07
N LEU A 50 6.29 -2.58 8.36
CA LEU A 50 7.38 -3.55 8.37
C LEU A 50 8.38 -3.18 9.48
N PRO A 51 8.94 -4.19 10.18
CA PRO A 51 10.02 -3.94 11.11
C PRO A 51 11.27 -3.48 10.35
N ALA A 52 11.41 -2.18 10.14
CA ALA A 52 12.64 -1.54 9.71
C ALA A 52 12.94 -0.39 10.66
N ALA A 53 14.20 -0.30 11.09
CA ALA A 53 14.71 0.77 11.94
C ALA A 53 14.31 2.13 11.37
N ALA A 54 13.32 2.77 12.00
CA ALA A 54 12.82 4.12 11.78
C ALA A 54 13.01 4.64 10.34
N ALA A 55 12.11 4.26 9.42
CA ALA A 55 12.04 4.91 8.11
C ALA A 55 11.98 6.43 8.32
N ALA A 56 12.97 7.15 7.78
CA ALA A 56 12.95 8.60 7.79
C ALA A 56 11.77 9.08 6.93
N PRO A 57 11.00 10.08 7.37
CA PRO A 57 9.86 10.58 6.61
C PRO A 57 10.33 11.06 5.25
N VAL A 58 9.75 10.50 4.18
CA VAL A 58 9.98 10.97 2.82
C VAL A 58 9.11 12.21 2.60
N GLN A 59 9.70 13.29 2.07
CA GLN A 59 8.94 14.46 1.65
C GLN A 59 8.16 14.09 0.39
N ALA A 60 6.93 13.59 0.55
CA ALA A 60 5.99 13.56 -0.57
C ALA A 60 5.73 15.01 -0.98
N GLU A 61 6.24 15.41 -2.16
CA GLU A 61 5.86 16.69 -2.76
C GLU A 61 4.34 16.72 -2.90
N ARG A 62 3.76 17.91 -2.68
CA ARG A 62 2.33 18.14 -2.45
C ARG A 62 1.48 17.62 -3.62
N SER A 63 1.07 16.35 -3.55
CA SER A 63 0.11 15.74 -4.50
C SER A 63 -1.18 16.55 -4.48
N TRP A 64 -1.76 16.83 -5.65
CA TRP A 64 -3.02 17.55 -5.76
C TRP A 64 -4.17 16.81 -5.05
N LEU A 65 -4.07 15.48 -4.85
CA LEU A 65 -4.99 14.72 -4.01
C LEU A 65 -5.04 15.26 -2.58
N SER A 66 -3.94 15.81 -2.03
CA SER A 66 -3.96 16.45 -0.71
C SER A 66 -4.74 17.79 -0.67
N ARG A 67 -5.18 18.29 -1.83
CA ARG A 67 -5.88 19.56 -2.01
C ARG A 67 -7.35 19.38 -2.38
N THR A 68 -7.67 18.34 -3.15
CA THR A 68 -9.05 17.94 -3.50
C THR A 68 -9.61 16.87 -2.56
N PHE A 69 -8.78 15.96 -2.06
CA PHE A 69 -9.13 14.98 -1.04
C PHE A 69 -8.56 15.40 0.31
N ARG A 70 -9.34 15.20 1.37
CA ARG A 70 -8.87 15.43 2.75
C ARG A 70 -7.82 14.41 3.20
N SER A 71 -7.42 13.49 2.34
CA SER A 71 -6.42 12.47 2.65
C SER A 71 -5.00 13.04 2.62
N LYS A 72 -4.35 13.06 3.79
CA LYS A 72 -2.91 13.23 3.89
C LYS A 72 -2.26 11.94 3.33
N PRO A 73 -1.35 12.01 2.34
CA PRO A 73 -0.64 10.81 1.89
C PRO A 73 0.11 10.18 3.07
N ALA A 74 0.31 8.86 3.04
CA ALA A 74 1.08 8.17 4.08
C ALA A 74 2.51 8.76 4.14
N GLN A 75 2.84 9.42 5.25
CA GLN A 75 4.10 10.17 5.42
C GLN A 75 5.26 9.32 5.95
N SER A 76 5.06 8.01 6.08
CA SER A 76 6.02 7.12 6.73
C SER A 76 7.18 6.71 5.82
N GLY A 77 7.06 6.87 4.50
CA GLY A 77 8.00 6.30 3.54
C GLY A 77 7.95 4.77 3.47
N GLN A 78 6.95 4.14 4.10
CA GLN A 78 6.65 2.72 3.99
C GLN A 78 5.68 2.46 2.83
N PRO A 79 5.58 1.21 2.34
CA PRO A 79 4.57 0.83 1.36
C PRO A 79 3.14 1.07 1.84
N TYR A 80 2.30 1.55 0.93
CA TYR A 80 0.88 1.74 1.19
C TYR A 80 0.04 1.60 -0.07
N ILE A 81 -1.25 1.35 0.15
CA ILE A 81 -2.31 1.50 -0.85
C ILE A 81 -3.35 2.45 -0.26
N GLN A 82 -3.75 3.47 -1.01
CA GLN A 82 -4.79 4.41 -0.63
C GLN A 82 -6.00 4.25 -1.54
N PHE A 83 -7.19 4.41 -0.97
CA PHE A 83 -8.47 4.48 -1.64
C PHE A 83 -9.09 5.83 -1.30
N ALA A 84 -9.64 6.53 -2.28
CA ALA A 84 -10.38 7.76 -2.11
C ALA A 84 -11.71 7.66 -2.85
N ALA A 85 -12.81 7.94 -2.15
CA ALA A 85 -14.13 8.03 -2.74
C ALA A 85 -14.27 9.38 -3.45
N MET A 86 -14.53 9.29 -4.74
CA MET A 86 -14.79 10.37 -5.66
C MET A 86 -16.32 10.57 -5.78
N GLU A 87 -16.72 11.62 -6.50
CA GLU A 87 -18.11 11.80 -6.90
C GLU A 87 -18.60 10.63 -7.77
N ASP A 88 -19.92 10.45 -7.85
CA ASP A 88 -20.59 9.43 -8.69
C ASP A 88 -20.20 7.97 -8.35
N ASP A 89 -19.90 7.68 -7.07
CA ASP A 89 -19.58 6.33 -6.59
C ASP A 89 -18.35 5.72 -7.29
N TRP A 90 -17.34 6.56 -7.57
CA TRP A 90 -16.03 6.11 -8.07
C TRP A 90 -15.01 6.04 -6.93
N LEU A 91 -14.11 5.05 -7.02
CA LEU A 91 -12.94 4.94 -6.15
C LEU A 91 -11.67 5.21 -6.96
N HIS A 92 -10.86 6.14 -6.46
CA HIS A 92 -9.48 6.35 -6.90
C HIS A 92 -8.55 5.55 -5.99
N LEU A 93 -7.74 4.69 -6.57
CA LEU A 93 -6.74 3.89 -5.88
C LEU A 93 -5.35 4.40 -6.20
N GLU A 94 -4.50 4.48 -5.18
CA GLU A 94 -3.07 4.72 -5.34
C GLU A 94 -2.23 3.63 -4.68
N ALA A 95 -1.18 3.16 -5.35
CA ALA A 95 -0.12 2.36 -4.77
C ALA A 95 1.20 3.15 -4.74
N SER A 96 1.87 3.12 -3.60
CA SER A 96 3.10 3.89 -3.36
C SER A 96 4.19 3.61 -4.40
N SER A 97 4.79 4.67 -4.96
CA SER A 97 5.94 4.54 -5.88
C SER A 97 7.28 4.85 -5.21
N ASN A 98 8.39 4.64 -5.95
CA ASN A 98 9.74 5.01 -5.51
C ASN A 98 9.94 6.51 -5.22
N GLN A 99 9.02 7.38 -5.63
CA GLN A 99 9.05 8.80 -5.24
C GLN A 99 8.58 9.01 -3.79
N CYS A 100 7.75 8.12 -3.27
CA CYS A 100 7.19 8.19 -1.93
C CYS A 100 7.85 7.21 -0.95
N LEU A 101 8.53 6.17 -1.46
CA LEU A 101 9.16 5.13 -0.66
C LEU A 101 10.56 5.53 -0.18
N SER A 102 10.86 5.19 1.06
CA SER A 102 12.23 5.28 1.58
C SER A 102 13.14 4.25 0.89
N PRO A 103 14.47 4.49 0.80
CA PRO A 103 15.38 3.67 -0.01
C PRO A 103 15.29 2.16 0.22
N GLN A 104 15.07 1.73 1.47
CA GLN A 104 14.98 0.30 1.81
C GLN A 104 13.70 -0.39 1.32
N PHE A 105 12.69 0.37 0.90
CA PHE A 105 11.42 -0.15 0.40
C PHE A 105 11.22 0.12 -1.10
N GLN A 106 12.24 0.64 -1.80
CA GLN A 106 12.12 0.93 -3.21
C GLN A 106 11.83 -0.33 -4.03
N LEU A 107 10.88 -0.18 -4.95
CA LEU A 107 10.47 -1.17 -5.93
C LEU A 107 11.59 -1.39 -6.93
N ASP A 108 11.95 -2.66 -7.12
CA ASP A 108 12.84 -3.08 -8.19
C ASP A 108 12.07 -3.28 -9.51
N HIS A 109 12.77 -3.73 -10.55
CA HIS A 109 12.16 -3.98 -11.86
C HIS A 109 11.06 -5.06 -11.84
N ALA A 110 11.15 -6.06 -10.96
CA ALA A 110 10.16 -7.12 -10.89
C ALA A 110 8.87 -6.61 -10.23
N ALA A 111 9.00 -5.84 -9.15
CA ALA A 111 7.88 -5.19 -8.47
C ALA A 111 7.15 -4.19 -9.39
N VAL A 112 7.90 -3.40 -10.17
CA VAL A 112 7.31 -2.49 -11.18
C VAL A 112 6.55 -3.27 -12.26
N ALA A 113 7.14 -4.33 -12.81
CA ALA A 113 6.47 -5.16 -13.80
C ALA A 113 5.22 -5.87 -13.25
N ALA A 114 5.20 -6.20 -11.96
CA ALA A 114 4.03 -6.76 -11.29
C ALA A 114 2.90 -5.72 -11.18
N LEU A 115 3.20 -4.46 -10.86
CA LEU A 115 2.21 -3.37 -10.88
C LEU A 115 1.60 -3.20 -12.28
N ASP A 116 2.43 -3.18 -13.33
CA ASP A 116 1.96 -3.10 -14.71
C ASP A 116 1.05 -4.29 -15.06
N GLY A 117 1.45 -5.51 -14.68
CA GLY A 117 0.68 -6.73 -14.92
C GLY A 117 -0.65 -6.81 -14.14
N LEU A 118 -0.76 -6.06 -13.04
CA LEU A 118 -1.98 -5.89 -12.26
C LEU A 118 -2.90 -4.79 -12.82
N GLY A 119 -2.44 -4.03 -13.82
CA GLY A 119 -3.22 -2.97 -14.46
C GLY A 119 -3.06 -1.58 -13.84
N TRP A 120 -2.08 -1.40 -12.96
CA TRP A 120 -1.80 -0.07 -12.40
C TRP A 120 -1.24 0.87 -13.45
N SER A 121 -1.73 2.10 -13.48
CA SER A 121 -1.16 3.15 -14.35
C SER A 121 0.07 3.74 -13.68
N ALA A 122 1.18 3.84 -14.42
CA ALA A 122 2.43 4.35 -13.89
C ALA A 122 2.34 5.82 -13.41
N PRO A 123 3.17 6.22 -12.42
CA PRO A 123 3.28 7.61 -12.01
C PRO A 123 3.56 8.54 -13.19
N THR A 124 2.91 9.71 -13.20
CA THR A 124 3.18 10.74 -14.22
C THR A 124 3.95 11.89 -13.58
N VAL A 125 5.12 12.17 -14.15
CA VAL A 125 5.87 13.40 -13.86
C VAL A 125 5.54 14.38 -14.96
N VAL A 126 4.91 15.50 -14.60
CA VAL A 126 4.66 16.59 -15.55
C VAL A 126 5.60 17.75 -15.24
N GLU A 127 6.06 18.40 -16.32
CA GLU A 127 6.87 19.63 -16.36
C GLU A 127 6.37 20.75 -15.42
N PRO A 128 7.19 21.78 -15.12
CA PRO A 128 6.82 22.85 -14.19
C PRO A 128 5.48 23.51 -14.54
N GLY A 129 4.50 23.37 -13.64
CA GLY A 129 3.14 23.92 -13.80
C GLY A 129 2.08 22.89 -14.20
N GLY A 130 2.47 21.65 -14.48
CA GLY A 130 1.55 20.52 -14.68
C GLY A 130 1.27 19.74 -13.39
N PHE A 131 0.32 18.81 -13.47
CA PHE A 131 -0.10 17.97 -12.35
C PHE A 131 0.82 16.76 -12.22
N THR A 132 1.35 16.48 -11.02
CA THR A 132 2.10 15.24 -10.76
C THR A 132 1.20 14.20 -10.10
N ALA A 133 1.19 12.99 -10.65
CA ALA A 133 0.66 11.80 -9.98
C ALA A 133 1.88 10.99 -9.51
N PRO A 134 2.34 11.15 -8.25
CA PRO A 134 3.58 10.55 -7.80
C PRO A 134 3.46 9.05 -7.58
N ASN A 135 2.23 8.51 -7.50
CA ASN A 135 1.94 7.11 -7.26
C ASN A 135 1.43 6.40 -8.51
N TYR A 136 1.40 5.07 -8.43
CA TYR A 136 0.66 4.26 -9.37
C TYR A 136 -0.82 4.40 -9.09
N ALA A 137 -1.67 4.48 -10.11
CA ALA A 137 -3.09 4.75 -9.91
C ALA A 137 -4.04 3.91 -10.77
N ILE A 138 -5.25 3.69 -10.26
CA ILE A 138 -6.39 3.11 -10.97
C ILE A 138 -7.66 3.80 -10.48
N ASP A 139 -8.56 4.14 -11.41
CA ASP A 139 -9.93 4.55 -11.10
C ASP A 139 -10.89 3.41 -11.44
N GLN A 140 -11.81 3.07 -10.55
CA GLN A 140 -12.87 2.06 -10.77
C GLN A 140 -14.18 2.46 -10.08
N PRO A 141 -15.33 1.89 -10.48
CA PRO A 141 -16.57 2.00 -9.73
C PRO A 141 -16.44 1.44 -8.30
N GLY A 142 -17.06 2.10 -7.32
CA GLY A 142 -17.15 1.65 -5.93
C GLY A 142 -17.91 0.34 -5.77
N ALA A 143 -18.84 0.05 -6.69
CA ALA A 143 -19.55 -1.23 -6.79
C ALA A 143 -18.63 -2.45 -6.94
N ASP A 144 -17.38 -2.26 -7.38
CA ASP A 144 -16.38 -3.33 -7.53
C ASP A 144 -15.50 -3.49 -6.28
N ALA A 145 -15.97 -3.08 -5.09
CA ALA A 145 -15.24 -3.16 -3.83
C ALA A 145 -14.59 -4.54 -3.54
N PRO A 146 -15.25 -5.69 -3.80
CA PRO A 146 -14.62 -7.01 -3.67
C PRO A 146 -13.38 -7.20 -4.55
N GLU A 147 -13.47 -6.81 -5.82
CA GLU A 147 -12.40 -6.89 -6.80
C GLU A 147 -11.24 -5.94 -6.45
N LEU A 148 -11.58 -4.73 -5.99
CA LEU A 148 -10.60 -3.74 -5.53
C LEU A 148 -9.85 -4.20 -4.28
N ALA A 149 -10.55 -4.81 -3.32
CA ALA A 149 -9.91 -5.40 -2.16
C ALA A 149 -9.00 -6.59 -2.55
N ALA A 150 -9.40 -7.41 -3.52
CA ALA A 150 -8.56 -8.49 -4.04
C ALA A 150 -7.32 -7.96 -4.78
N LEU A 151 -7.46 -6.92 -5.60
CA LEU A 151 -6.35 -6.23 -6.26
C LEU A 151 -5.36 -5.67 -5.23
N ALA A 152 -5.86 -5.06 -4.16
CA ALA A 152 -5.02 -4.52 -3.11
C ALA A 152 -4.24 -5.63 -2.39
N VAL A 153 -4.89 -6.75 -2.04
CA VAL A 153 -4.20 -7.91 -1.45
C VAL A 153 -3.12 -8.45 -2.38
N ARG A 154 -3.41 -8.59 -3.67
CA ARG A 154 -2.40 -9.01 -4.66
C ARG A 154 -1.25 -8.04 -4.74
N THR A 155 -1.51 -6.73 -4.73
CA THR A 155 -0.47 -5.70 -4.72
C THR A 155 0.40 -5.78 -3.46
N LEU A 156 -0.20 -5.95 -2.27
CA LEU A 156 0.54 -6.10 -1.01
C LEU A 156 1.49 -7.32 -1.04
N ILE A 157 1.02 -8.45 -1.58
CA ILE A 157 1.79 -9.70 -1.61
C ILE A 157 2.82 -9.69 -2.74
N GLU A 158 2.38 -9.44 -3.98
CA GLU A 158 3.18 -9.60 -5.21
C GLU A 158 4.18 -8.45 -5.42
N VAL A 159 3.84 -7.23 -4.95
CA VAL A 159 4.66 -6.03 -5.18
C VAL A 159 5.43 -5.64 -3.92
N PHE A 160 4.75 -5.55 -2.77
CA PHE A 160 5.38 -5.10 -1.52
C PHE A 160 5.91 -6.24 -0.65
N GLY A 161 5.76 -7.49 -1.10
CA GLY A 161 6.33 -8.66 -0.42
C GLY A 161 5.74 -8.90 0.98
N VAL A 162 4.53 -8.42 1.26
CA VAL A 162 3.88 -8.62 2.56
C VAL A 162 3.52 -10.08 2.72
N THR A 163 4.15 -10.75 3.68
CA THR A 163 3.86 -12.16 4.00
C THR A 163 2.85 -12.31 5.13
N GLU A 164 2.69 -11.29 5.98
CA GLU A 164 1.96 -11.36 7.24
C GLU A 164 0.88 -10.27 7.33
N VAL A 165 -0.38 -10.67 7.57
CA VAL A 165 -1.48 -9.70 7.77
C VAL A 165 -1.26 -8.82 9.01
N ALA A 166 -0.54 -9.32 10.02
CA ALA A 166 -0.22 -8.55 11.23
C ALA A 166 0.66 -7.32 10.96
N ALA A 167 1.32 -7.26 9.80
CA ALA A 167 2.06 -6.09 9.36
C ALA A 167 1.14 -5.00 8.75
N LEU A 168 -0.16 -5.26 8.58
CA LEU A 168 -1.08 -4.35 7.91
C LEU A 168 -1.93 -3.57 8.90
N SER A 169 -2.20 -2.32 8.56
CA SER A 169 -3.19 -1.49 9.27
C SER A 169 -4.06 -0.74 8.27
N ILE A 170 -5.36 -0.66 8.56
CA ILE A 170 -6.32 0.09 7.76
C ILE A 170 -6.74 1.34 8.54
N LYS A 171 -6.59 2.52 7.94
CA LYS A 171 -6.82 3.82 8.58
C LYS A 171 -7.73 4.68 7.71
N ALA A 172 -8.77 5.27 8.31
CA ALA A 172 -9.48 6.38 7.67
C ALA A 172 -8.62 7.65 7.78
N VAL A 173 -8.56 8.47 6.73
CA VAL A 173 -7.68 9.65 6.65
C VAL A 173 -8.40 10.93 6.24
#